data_AF-A0A954SSB2-F1
#
_entry.id   AF-A0A954SSB2-F1
#
_cell.length_a   1.000
_cell.length_b   1.000
_cell.length_c   1.000
_cell.angle_alpha   90.00
_cell.angle_beta   90.00
_cell.angle_gamma   90.00
#
_symmetry.space_group_name_H-M   'P 1'
#
loop_
_entity.id
_entity.type
_entity.pdbx_description
1 polymer ?
#
loop_
_entity_poly.entity_id
_entity_poly.type
_entity_poly.pdbx_seq_one_letter_code
_entity_poly.pdbx_strand_id
1 'polypeptide(L)'
;MNGPSCRQLDDYLDGTLTDGALAAFEAHIDQCDECRGSVVQHREMVRLLQRGVDQFEAVPPLWIDRTKRAMRRHDHRRRVRLVAGLTTAAVLLIGVGMALRWQRTAVDENNAVVESNGHDNEPARTTPAAKSRVRVSVLNPDEAIAVPIETKSENVTIVWIYPTVKVVATGAATSETDVAE
;
A
#
# COMPACT_ATOMS: atom_id res chain seq x y z
N MET A 1 3.34 29.20 22.69
CA MET A 1 2.33 29.59 21.69
C MET A 1 2.22 28.43 20.71
N ASN A 2 1.32 27.46 20.94
CA ASN A 2 1.10 26.31 20.05
C ASN A 2 -0.25 26.49 19.37
N GLY A 3 -0.30 27.32 18.34
CA GLY A 3 -1.51 27.51 17.54
C GLY A 3 -1.78 26.27 16.68
N PRO A 4 -3.05 25.97 16.35
CA PRO A 4 -3.42 24.84 15.49
C PRO A 4 -2.75 24.89 14.10
N SER A 5 -2.27 26.06 13.67
CA SER A 5 -1.59 26.28 12.39
C SER A 5 -0.20 25.63 12.31
N CYS A 6 0.58 25.55 13.40
CA CYS A 6 1.93 24.94 13.34
C CYS A 6 1.90 23.43 13.02
N ARG A 7 0.76 22.76 13.21
CA ARG A 7 0.60 21.33 12.92
C ARG A 7 0.59 20.99 11.44
N GLN A 8 0.39 21.97 10.57
CA GLN A 8 0.32 21.77 9.11
C GLN A 8 1.68 21.90 8.44
N LEU A 9 2.77 22.05 9.21
CA LEU A 9 4.12 22.18 8.66
C LEU A 9 4.52 20.96 7.84
N ASP A 10 4.28 19.74 8.34
CA ASP A 10 4.65 18.52 7.62
C ASP A 10 3.88 18.41 6.30
N ASP A 11 2.55 18.64 6.32
CA ASP A 11 1.72 18.65 5.12
C ASP A 11 2.15 19.72 4.10
N TYR A 12 2.60 20.89 4.58
CA TYR A 12 3.15 21.95 3.73
C TYR A 12 4.45 21.52 3.06
N LEU A 13 5.37 20.92 3.83
CA LEU A 13 6.66 20.46 3.32
C LEU A 13 6.51 19.29 2.33
N ASP A 14 5.53 18.41 2.56
CA ASP A 14 5.21 17.29 1.68
C ASP A 14 4.41 17.72 0.43
N GLY A 15 3.92 18.97 0.39
CA GLY A 15 3.11 19.48 -0.72
C GLY A 15 1.71 18.84 -0.82
N THR A 16 1.15 18.40 0.31
CA THR A 16 -0.15 17.70 0.38
C THR A 16 -1.31 18.61 0.77
N LEU A 17 -1.05 19.88 1.11
CA LEU A 17 -2.08 20.86 1.42
C LEU A 17 -2.97 21.17 0.20
N THR A 18 -4.26 21.38 0.45
CA THR A 18 -5.18 21.93 -0.55
C THR A 18 -4.88 23.40 -0.80
N ASP A 19 -5.24 23.93 -1.96
CA ASP A 19 -4.94 25.33 -2.35
C ASP A 19 -5.36 26.36 -1.29
N GLY A 20 -6.54 26.18 -0.68
CA GLY A 20 -7.02 27.07 0.37
C GLY A 20 -6.23 26.96 1.68
N ALA A 21 -5.82 25.75 2.05
CA ALA A 21 -4.99 25.53 3.24
C ALA A 21 -3.55 26.01 3.02
N LEU A 22 -3.02 25.86 1.79
CA LEU A 22 -1.72 26.34 1.38
C LEU A 22 -1.63 27.87 1.55
N ALA A 23 -2.58 28.62 0.98
CA ALA A 23 -2.59 30.07 1.08
C ALA A 23 -2.70 30.56 2.54
N ALA A 24 -3.52 29.89 3.36
CA ALA A 24 -3.65 30.21 4.79
C ALA A 24 -2.34 29.92 5.56
N PHE A 25 -1.65 28.83 5.23
CA PHE A 25 -0.39 28.47 5.87
C PHE A 25 0.77 29.39 5.44
N GLU A 26 0.80 29.83 4.18
CA GLU A 26 1.76 30.83 3.71
C GLU A 26 1.62 32.14 4.49
N ALA A 27 0.38 32.62 4.69
CA ALA A 27 0.13 33.79 5.53
C ALA A 27 0.57 33.58 7.00
N HIS A 28 0.52 32.34 7.50
CA HIS A 28 1.02 32.00 8.83
C HIS A 28 2.55 32.02 8.91
N ILE A 29 3.25 31.51 7.89
CA ILE A 29 4.73 31.55 7.81
C ILE A 29 5.23 33.00 7.86
N ASP A 30 4.49 33.95 7.29
CA ASP A 30 4.84 35.37 7.35
C ASP A 30 4.75 35.97 8.76
N GLN A 31 4.03 35.33 9.68
CA GLN A 31 3.81 35.80 11.05
C GLN A 31 4.49 34.93 12.12
N CYS A 32 4.94 33.72 11.77
CA CYS A 32 5.53 32.76 12.69
C CYS A 32 6.99 32.48 12.35
N ASP A 33 7.91 33.04 13.15
CA ASP A 33 9.36 32.87 12.95
C ASP A 33 9.81 31.41 13.08
N GLU A 34 9.15 30.60 13.92
CA GLU A 34 9.44 29.17 14.08
C GLU A 34 9.14 28.40 12.80
N CYS A 35 7.92 28.53 12.25
CA CYS A 35 7.55 27.86 10.99
C CYS A 35 8.43 28.35 9.84
N ARG A 36 8.75 29.65 9.78
CA ARG A 36 9.68 30.20 8.78
C ARG A 36 11.06 29.56 8.90
N GLY A 37 11.60 29.47 10.12
CA GLY A 37 12.90 28.84 10.38
C GLY A 37 12.93 27.38 9.91
N SER A 38 11.91 26.60 10.25
CA SER A 38 11.78 25.20 9.83
C SER A 38 11.71 25.04 8.31
N VAL A 39 10.94 25.90 7.62
CA VAL A 39 10.88 25.89 6.15
C VAL A 39 12.23 26.22 5.51
N VAL A 40 12.96 27.21 6.05
CA VAL A 40 14.31 27.54 5.58
C VAL A 40 15.28 26.38 5.79
N GLN A 41 15.26 25.75 6.97
CA GLN A 41 16.11 24.60 7.27
C GLN A 41 15.81 23.41 6.36
N HIS A 42 14.54 23.11 6.12
CA HIS A 42 14.13 22.06 5.21
C HIS A 42 14.60 22.34 3.77
N ARG A 43 14.43 23.58 3.28
CA ARG A 43 14.91 23.98 1.94
C ARG A 43 16.42 23.84 1.80
N GLU A 44 17.20 24.21 2.83
CA GLU A 44 18.65 24.02 2.78
C GLU A 44 19.03 22.53 2.78
N MET A 45 18.35 21.70 3.57
CA MET A 45 18.56 20.25 3.55
C MET A 45 18.27 19.66 2.16
N VAL A 46 17.13 20.02 1.53
CA VAL A 46 16.80 19.61 0.17
C VAL A 46 17.87 20.07 -0.83
N ARG A 47 18.37 21.30 -0.69
CA ARG A 47 19.44 21.84 -1.55
C ARG A 47 20.75 21.07 -1.40
N LEU A 48 21.12 20.69 -0.18
CA LEU A 48 22.32 19.86 0.07
C LEU A 48 22.17 18.46 -0.53
N LEU A 49 20.98 17.85 -0.40
CA LEU A 49 20.68 16.56 -1.01
C LEU A 49 20.74 16.64 -2.54
N GLN A 50 20.15 17.68 -3.14
CA GLN A 50 20.23 17.93 -4.58
C GLN A 50 21.67 18.07 -5.07
N ARG A 51 22.50 18.85 -4.36
CA ARG A 51 23.93 18.96 -4.70
C ARG A 51 24.64 17.62 -4.60
N GLY A 52 24.30 16.79 -3.61
CA GLY A 52 24.82 15.43 -3.51
C GLY A 52 24.39 14.58 -4.72
N VAL A 53 23.11 14.63 -5.08
CA VAL A 53 22.55 13.95 -6.27
C VAL A 53 23.27 14.35 -7.54
N ASP A 54 23.56 15.64 -7.72
CA ASP A 54 24.27 16.16 -8.89
C ASP A 54 25.73 15.69 -8.98
N GLN A 55 26.34 15.27 -7.87
CA GLN A 55 27.70 14.72 -7.84
C GLN A 55 27.72 13.22 -8.17
N PHE A 56 26.60 12.51 -8.02
CA PHE A 56 26.55 11.09 -8.38
C PHE A 56 26.47 10.92 -9.90
N GLU A 57 27.11 9.86 -10.40
CA GLU A 57 27.08 9.52 -11.82
C GLU A 57 25.63 9.33 -12.29
N ALA A 58 25.30 9.90 -13.46
CA ALA A 58 23.95 9.87 -13.98
C ALA A 58 23.43 8.43 -14.06
N VAL A 59 22.25 8.18 -13.48
CA VAL A 59 21.64 6.85 -13.49
C VAL A 59 21.52 6.37 -14.94
N PRO A 60 22.10 5.22 -15.31
CA PRO A 60 22.11 4.81 -16.71
C PRO A 60 20.66 4.67 -17.21
N PRO A 61 20.34 5.20 -18.40
CA PRO A 61 18.95 5.31 -18.89
C PRO A 61 18.24 3.96 -18.98
N LEU A 62 19.00 2.88 -19.16
CA LEU A 62 18.51 1.50 -19.16
C LEU A 62 17.78 1.13 -17.87
N TRP A 63 18.19 1.66 -16.71
CA TRP A 63 17.53 1.41 -15.43
C TRP A 63 16.19 2.14 -15.34
N ILE A 64 16.15 3.40 -15.77
CA ILE A 64 14.92 4.21 -15.83
C ILE A 64 13.89 3.54 -16.74
N ASP A 65 14.33 3.05 -17.90
CA ASP A 65 13.43 2.36 -18.83
C ASP A 65 12.97 1.01 -18.29
N ARG A 66 13.82 0.32 -17.53
CA ARG A 66 13.45 -0.95 -16.89
C ARG A 66 12.40 -0.74 -15.80
N THR A 67 12.58 0.27 -14.94
CA THR A 67 11.60 0.60 -13.89
C THR A 67 10.30 1.13 -14.47
N LYS A 68 10.35 2.04 -15.46
CA LYS A 68 9.16 2.51 -16.19
C LYS A 68 8.41 1.35 -16.85
N ARG A 69 9.12 0.41 -17.48
CA ARG A 69 8.49 -0.79 -18.07
C ARG A 69 7.86 -1.70 -17.01
N ALA A 70 8.51 -1.88 -15.87
CA ALA A 70 7.96 -2.64 -14.75
C ALA A 70 6.67 -2.00 -14.20
N MET A 71 6.67 -0.68 -13.99
CA MET A 71 5.50 0.08 -13.54
C MET A 71 4.34 0.00 -14.54
N ARG A 72 4.62 0.23 -15.83
CA ARG A 72 3.59 0.12 -16.89
C ARG A 72 2.99 -1.29 -16.96
N ARG A 73 3.77 -2.34 -16.77
CA ARG A 73 3.25 -3.72 -16.72
C ARG A 73 2.31 -3.93 -15.55
N HIS A 74 2.61 -3.35 -14.39
CA HIS A 74 1.73 -3.44 -13.23
C HIS A 74 0.39 -2.73 -13.47
N ASP A 75 0.43 -1.49 -13.96
CA ASP A 75 -0.78 -0.73 -14.27
C ASP A 75 -1.60 -1.36 -15.39
N HIS A 76 -0.92 -1.87 -16.42
CA HIS A 76 -1.59 -2.57 -17.50
C HIS A 76 -2.27 -3.84 -16.99
N ARG A 77 -1.61 -4.65 -16.15
CA ARG A 77 -2.24 -5.83 -15.52
C ARG A 77 -3.44 -5.45 -14.66
N ARG A 78 -3.37 -4.35 -13.92
CA ARG A 78 -4.50 -3.86 -13.11
C ARG A 78 -5.67 -3.45 -13.99
N ARG A 79 -5.44 -2.67 -15.05
CA ARG A 79 -6.47 -2.28 -16.02
C ARG A 79 -7.08 -3.48 -16.74
N VAL A 80 -6.25 -4.42 -17.20
CA VAL A 80 -6.72 -5.65 -17.86
C VAL A 80 -7.58 -6.49 -16.92
N ARG A 81 -7.21 -6.62 -15.63
CA ARG A 81 -8.04 -7.33 -14.64
C ARG A 81 -9.39 -6.65 -14.41
N LEU A 82 -9.43 -5.32 -14.35
CA LEU A 82 -10.68 -4.56 -14.21
C LEU A 82 -11.59 -4.74 -15.44
N VAL A 83 -11.03 -4.63 -16.65
CA VAL A 83 -11.79 -4.82 -17.89
C VAL A 83 -12.27 -6.27 -18.03
N ALA A 84 -11.40 -7.25 -17.76
CA ALA A 84 -11.77 -8.65 -17.79
C ALA A 84 -12.91 -8.96 -16.79
N GLY A 85 -12.86 -8.41 -15.57
CA GLY A 85 -13.93 -8.54 -14.59
C GLY A 85 -15.27 -7.97 -15.07
N LEU A 86 -15.26 -6.84 -15.78
CA LEU A 86 -16.49 -6.27 -16.35
C LEU A 86 -17.07 -7.16 -17.46
N THR A 87 -16.23 -7.75 -18.31
CA THR A 87 -16.70 -8.64 -19.38
C THR A 87 -17.35 -9.90 -18.84
N THR A 88 -16.79 -10.53 -17.81
CA THR A 88 -17.38 -11.73 -17.22
C THR A 88 -18.70 -11.45 -16.50
N ALA A 89 -18.80 -10.32 -15.81
CA ALA A 89 -20.05 -9.89 -15.18
C ALA A 89 -21.16 -9.62 -16.21
N ALA A 90 -20.83 -8.95 -17.33
CA ALA A 90 -21.79 -8.70 -18.40
C ALA A 90 -22.31 -10.00 -19.04
N VAL A 91 -21.42 -10.96 -19.32
CA VAL A 91 -21.80 -12.26 -19.89
C VAL A 91 -22.68 -13.06 -18.92
N LEU A 92 -22.36 -13.06 -17.63
CA LEU A 92 -23.20 -13.70 -16.60
C LEU A 92 -24.59 -13.07 -16.52
N LEU A 93 -24.68 -11.74 -16.53
CA LEU A 93 -25.98 -11.06 -16.49
C LEU A 93 -26.84 -11.36 -17.73
N ILE A 94 -26.23 -11.41 -18.92
CA ILE A 94 -26.93 -11.78 -20.16
C ILE A 94 -27.39 -13.25 -20.09
N GLY A 95 -26.52 -14.16 -19.63
CA GLY A 95 -26.85 -15.58 -19.48
C GLY A 95 -27.98 -15.83 -18.48
N VAL A 96 -27.93 -15.19 -17.30
CA VAL A 96 -28.98 -15.28 -16.29
C VAL A 96 -30.29 -14.67 -16.81
N GLY A 97 -30.23 -13.53 -17.50
CA GLY A 97 -31.40 -12.92 -18.13
C GLY A 97 -32.07 -13.84 -19.17
N MET A 98 -31.27 -14.52 -20.01
CA MET A 98 -31.78 -15.51 -20.96
C MET A 98 -32.38 -16.74 -20.27
N ALA A 99 -31.71 -17.28 -19.24
CA ALA A 99 -32.20 -18.44 -18.49
C ALA A 99 -33.53 -18.16 -17.78
N LEU A 100 -33.66 -17.00 -17.12
CA LEU A 100 -34.90 -16.57 -16.48
C LEU A 100 -36.03 -16.36 -17.49
N ARG A 101 -35.72 -15.88 -18.71
CA ARG A 101 -36.71 -15.74 -19.78
C ARG A 101 -37.23 -17.09 -20.25
N TRP A 102 -36.37 -18.11 -20.37
CA TRP A 102 -36.78 -19.48 -20.71
C TRP A 102 -37.59 -20.17 -19.61
N GLN A 103 -37.27 -19.95 -18.34
CA GLN A 103 -38.08 -20.50 -17.25
C GLN A 103 -39.48 -19.92 -17.19
N ARG A 104 -39.65 -18.61 -17.42
CA ARG A 104 -40.99 -17.99 -17.42
C ARG A 104 -41.93 -18.59 -18.46
N THR A 105 -41.41 -18.93 -19.64
CA THR A 105 -42.24 -19.59 -20.69
C THR A 105 -42.64 -21.02 -20.34
N ALA A 106 -41.97 -21.68 -19.40
CA ALA A 106 -42.29 -23.05 -18.98
C ALA A 106 -43.16 -23.11 -17.70
N VAL A 107 -43.30 -22.00 -16.98
CA VAL A 107 -43.95 -21.97 -15.65
C VAL A 107 -45.40 -21.45 -15.70
N ASP A 108 -45.85 -20.88 -16.81
CA ASP A 108 -47.25 -20.44 -16.98
C ASP A 108 -48.27 -21.60 -17.10
N GLU A 109 -47.85 -22.85 -17.18
CA GLU A 109 -48.78 -24.00 -17.27
C GLU A 109 -49.06 -24.70 -15.92
N ASN A 110 -48.32 -24.41 -14.85
CA ASN A 110 -48.42 -25.19 -13.59
C ASN A 110 -48.61 -24.39 -12.28
N ASN A 111 -48.71 -23.06 -12.31
CA ASN A 111 -48.92 -22.27 -11.09
C ASN A 111 -50.37 -21.78 -10.93
N ALA A 112 -51.30 -22.72 -10.80
CA ALA A 112 -52.49 -22.52 -9.98
C ALA A 112 -52.27 -23.28 -8.66
N VAL A 113 -52.38 -22.56 -7.54
CA VAL A 113 -52.30 -23.05 -6.15
C VAL A 113 -50.87 -23.24 -5.62
N VAL A 114 -50.28 -22.16 -5.13
CA VAL A 114 -49.32 -22.23 -4.02
C VAL A 114 -49.84 -21.35 -2.89
N GLU A 115 -50.38 -22.04 -1.89
CA GLU A 115 -50.85 -21.52 -0.62
C GLU A 115 -49.66 -21.00 0.21
N SER A 116 -49.78 -19.75 0.64
CA SER A 116 -48.79 -19.02 1.42
C SER A 116 -48.69 -19.57 2.83
N ASN A 117 -47.78 -20.53 3.06
CA ASN A 117 -47.35 -20.87 4.41
C ASN A 117 -46.21 -19.94 4.82
N GLY A 118 -46.55 -18.99 5.72
CA GLY A 118 -45.59 -18.18 6.44
C GLY A 118 -44.67 -19.08 7.25
N HIS A 119 -43.37 -19.00 6.96
CA HIS A 119 -42.33 -19.46 7.86
C HIS A 119 -41.59 -18.22 8.38
N ASP A 120 -41.70 -18.05 9.68
CA ASP A 120 -41.01 -17.03 10.45
C ASP A 120 -39.50 -17.24 10.31
N ASN A 121 -38.82 -16.24 9.75
CA ASN A 121 -37.37 -16.20 9.69
C ASN A 121 -36.83 -15.83 11.09
N GLU A 122 -36.50 -16.85 11.87
CA GLU A 122 -35.68 -16.67 13.07
C GLU A 122 -34.24 -16.31 12.65
N PRO A 123 -33.70 -15.14 13.04
CA PRO A 123 -32.36 -14.73 12.64
C PRO A 123 -31.33 -15.70 13.25
N ALA A 124 -30.63 -16.41 12.37
CA ALA A 124 -29.58 -17.34 12.72
C ALA A 124 -28.56 -16.68 13.66
N ARG A 125 -28.46 -17.20 14.89
CA ARG A 125 -27.42 -16.85 15.85
C ARG A 125 -26.06 -17.16 15.23
N THR A 126 -25.34 -16.11 14.87
CA THR A 126 -23.95 -16.16 14.41
C THR A 126 -23.10 -16.78 15.52
N THR A 127 -22.73 -18.04 15.36
CA THR A 127 -21.80 -18.70 16.26
C THR A 127 -20.43 -18.00 16.11
N PRO A 128 -19.80 -17.49 17.18
CA PRO A 128 -18.51 -16.82 17.06
C PRO A 128 -17.50 -17.79 16.46
N ALA A 129 -16.95 -17.41 15.31
CA ALA A 129 -15.97 -18.19 14.58
C ALA A 129 -14.79 -18.54 15.50
N ALA A 130 -14.48 -19.83 15.60
CA ALA A 130 -13.36 -20.31 16.39
C ALA A 130 -12.08 -19.57 15.99
N LYS A 131 -11.39 -18.98 16.98
CA LYS A 131 -10.13 -18.24 16.80
C LYS A 131 -9.13 -19.15 16.10
N SER A 132 -8.91 -18.94 14.80
CA SER A 132 -7.91 -19.69 14.04
C SER A 132 -6.52 -19.24 14.50
N ARG A 133 -5.77 -20.15 15.12
CA ARG A 133 -4.40 -19.88 15.57
C ARG A 133 -3.49 -20.00 14.35
N VAL A 134 -3.18 -18.88 13.70
CA VAL A 134 -2.22 -18.83 12.60
C VAL A 134 -0.81 -18.87 13.20
N ARG A 135 -0.03 -19.91 12.87
CA ARG A 135 1.38 -20.03 13.24
C ARG A 135 2.22 -19.71 12.00
N VAL A 136 3.05 -18.67 12.09
CA VAL A 136 4.03 -18.33 11.05
C VAL A 136 5.39 -18.85 11.53
N SER A 137 6.01 -19.75 10.77
CA SER A 137 7.36 -20.24 11.05
C SER A 137 8.35 -19.63 10.06
N VAL A 138 9.39 -18.99 10.57
CA VAL A 138 10.53 -18.55 9.77
C VAL A 138 11.56 -19.68 9.78
N LEU A 139 12.02 -20.11 8.60
CA LEU A 139 12.92 -21.28 8.48
C LEU A 139 14.28 -21.08 9.14
N ASN A 140 14.76 -19.84 9.28
CA ASN A 140 16.01 -19.48 9.95
C ASN A 140 15.80 -18.23 10.83
N PRO A 141 15.77 -18.36 12.17
CA PRO A 141 15.58 -17.20 13.05
C PRO A 141 16.76 -16.22 13.00
N ASP A 142 17.95 -16.68 12.62
CA ASP A 142 19.15 -15.81 12.54
C ASP A 142 19.17 -14.92 11.30
N GLU A 143 18.29 -15.17 10.32
CA GLU A 143 18.23 -14.46 9.05
C GLU A 143 17.20 -13.31 9.05
N ALA A 144 16.41 -13.18 10.12
CA ALA A 144 15.36 -12.18 10.17
C ALA A 144 15.11 -11.64 11.57
N ILE A 145 14.97 -10.32 11.67
CA ILE A 145 14.50 -9.64 12.88
C ILE A 145 13.00 -9.38 12.72
N ALA A 146 12.20 -9.93 13.62
CA ALA A 146 10.75 -9.70 13.68
C ALA A 146 10.44 -8.64 14.74
N VAL A 147 9.75 -7.56 14.34
CA VAL A 147 9.33 -6.49 15.24
C VAL A 147 7.80 -6.45 15.28
N PRO A 148 7.17 -6.78 16.42
CA PRO A 148 5.73 -6.68 16.57
C PRO A 148 5.31 -5.20 16.67
N ILE A 149 4.18 -4.87 16.04
CA ILE A 149 3.58 -3.54 16.12
C ILE A 149 2.29 -3.64 16.92
N GLU A 150 2.17 -2.80 17.95
CA GLU A 150 0.93 -2.68 18.72
C GLU A 150 -0.21 -2.18 17.82
N THR A 151 -1.31 -2.91 17.80
CA THR A 151 -2.53 -2.51 17.10
C THR A 151 -3.69 -2.42 18.07
N LYS A 152 -4.61 -1.50 17.80
CA LYS A 152 -5.82 -1.28 18.60
C LYS A 152 -6.87 -2.37 18.38
N SER A 153 -6.69 -3.24 17.40
CA SER A 153 -7.63 -4.32 17.08
C SER A 153 -7.22 -5.63 17.75
N GLU A 154 -8.03 -6.15 18.67
CA GLU A 154 -7.76 -7.39 19.42
C GLU A 154 -7.59 -8.65 18.54
N ASN A 155 -8.05 -8.60 17.29
CA ASN A 155 -8.00 -9.73 16.35
C ASN A 155 -6.97 -9.58 15.23
N VAL A 156 -6.10 -8.56 15.29
CA VAL A 156 -5.06 -8.34 14.28
C VAL A 156 -3.71 -8.31 14.98
N THR A 157 -2.69 -8.92 14.36
CA THR A 157 -1.30 -8.78 14.79
C THR A 157 -0.48 -8.45 13.56
N ILE A 158 0.22 -7.32 13.61
CA ILE A 158 1.09 -6.87 12.52
C ILE A 158 2.53 -7.08 12.98
N VAL A 159 3.33 -7.76 12.16
CA VAL A 159 4.74 -8.02 12.42
C VAL A 159 5.54 -7.54 11.22
N TRP A 160 6.52 -6.68 11.44
CA TRP A 160 7.52 -6.32 10.43
C TRP A 160 8.67 -7.31 10.48
N ILE A 161 9.12 -7.76 9.30
CA ILE A 161 10.21 -8.73 9.16
C ILE A 161 11.32 -8.05 8.36
N TYR A 162 12.50 -7.91 8.98
CA TYR A 162 13.69 -7.33 8.36
C TYR A 162 14.72 -8.43 8.10
N PRO A 163 15.24 -8.57 6.87
CA PRO A 163 16.32 -9.52 6.59
C PRO A 163 17.63 -9.06 7.23
N THR A 164 18.40 -9.99 7.81
CA THR A 164 19.78 -9.73 8.24
C THR A 164 20.73 -10.04 7.07
N VAL A 165 21.40 -9.01 6.55
CA VAL A 165 22.47 -9.21 5.57
C VAL A 165 23.74 -9.63 6.30
N LYS A 166 24.14 -10.90 6.16
CA LYS A 166 25.46 -11.34 6.59
C LYS A 166 26.50 -10.68 5.70
N VAL A 167 27.26 -9.74 6.27
CA VAL A 167 28.45 -9.21 5.61
C VAL A 167 29.47 -10.34 5.60
N VAL A 168 29.59 -11.04 4.47
CA VAL A 168 30.68 -11.97 4.25
C VAL A 168 31.94 -11.12 4.22
N ALA A 169 32.67 -11.11 5.33
CA ALA A 169 34.00 -10.52 5.38
C ALA A 169 34.85 -11.25 4.35
N THR A 170 34.92 -10.67 3.15
CA THR A 170 35.80 -11.14 2.09
C THR A 170 37.18 -10.76 2.56
N GLY A 171 37.83 -11.69 3.27
CA GLY A 171 39.19 -11.55 3.73
C GLY A 171 40.08 -11.28 2.53
N ALA A 172 40.41 -10.02 2.31
CA ALA A 172 41.58 -9.63 1.57
C ALA A 172 42.78 -10.11 2.38
N ALA A 173 43.21 -11.34 2.11
CA ALA A 173 44.55 -11.79 2.43
C ALA A 173 45.49 -10.98 1.55
N THR A 174 45.94 -9.83 2.06
CA THR A 174 47.11 -9.14 1.52
C THR A 174 48.30 -10.06 1.77
N SER A 175 48.74 -10.73 0.71
CA SER A 175 50.02 -11.42 0.63
C SER A 175 51.14 -10.39 0.76
N GLU A 176 51.57 -10.17 2.00
CA GLU A 176 52.86 -9.62 2.35
C GLU A 176 53.92 -10.63 1.89
N THR A 177 54.53 -10.36 0.73
CA THR A 177 55.63 -11.18 0.21
C THR A 177 56.79 -10.26 -0.14
N ASP A 178 57.84 -10.39 0.68
CA ASP A 178 59.27 -10.22 0.41
C ASP A 178 59.73 -9.15 -0.58
N VAL A 179 60.38 -8.11 -0.03
CA VAL A 179 61.46 -7.39 -0.67
C VAL A 179 62.76 -7.92 -0.06
N ALA A 180 63.46 -8.77 -0.81
CA ALA A 180 64.82 -9.19 -0.51
C ALA A 180 65.82 -8.11 -0.97
N GLU A 181 66.92 -8.04 -0.21
CA GLU A 181 68.18 -7.30 -0.43
C GLU A 181 68.72 -7.31 -1.87
#